data_AF-A0A7Y5TN22-F1
#
_entry.id   AF-A0A7Y5TN22-F1
#
_cell.length_a   1.000
_cell.length_b   1.000
_cell.length_c   1.000
_cell.angle_alpha   90.00
_cell.angle_beta   90.00
_cell.angle_gamma   90.00
#
_symmetry.space_group_name_H-M   'P 1'
#
loop_
_entity.id
_entity.type
_entity.pdbx_description
1 polymer ?
#
loop_
_entity_poly.entity_id
_entity_poly.type
_entity_poly.pdbx_seq_one_letter_code
_entity_poly.pdbx_strand_id
1 'polypeptide(L)'
;MITSKAIAAALLLAALPLGAQANLADRIAAIEDGEMQFEFAAREGACGDGVSYIRVHDDVMNGDWSGGRELPCIAGPVRVVLRKERGEIVALHDYVGPVRTVVGRTELGEVSPAEGSAFLLALAERESGDRVAGRAIFPAMLGRGVVAWPALMRMARNRGASKKNDAMFWLSRYAAAKLRGSDDPFTAERGDRSDEEEVKEHAVFALSQLRGREGIDPLVDVARTNRDPGVRAKALFWLGQSGDPRALDLFDQILNGRVPPPRG
;
A
#
# COMPACT_ATOMS: atom_id res chain seq x y z
N MET A 1 -48.68 -53.26 -7.73
CA MET A 1 -47.34 -52.92 -8.27
C MET A 1 -47.06 -51.47 -7.93
N ILE A 2 -45.87 -51.18 -7.40
CA ILE A 2 -45.14 -49.91 -7.20
C ILE A 2 -44.50 -49.98 -5.79
N THR A 3 -43.32 -50.57 -5.73
CA THR A 3 -42.42 -50.53 -4.57
C THR A 3 -41.54 -49.30 -4.70
N SER A 4 -41.71 -48.35 -3.78
CA SER A 4 -40.92 -47.11 -3.72
C SER A 4 -39.55 -47.43 -3.12
N LYS A 5 -38.49 -47.38 -3.93
CA LYS A 5 -37.10 -47.48 -3.46
C LYS A 5 -36.61 -46.10 -3.04
N ALA A 6 -36.52 -45.85 -1.73
CA ALA A 6 -35.83 -44.68 -1.20
C ALA A 6 -34.31 -44.89 -1.37
N ILE A 7 -33.70 -44.10 -2.24
CA ILE A 7 -32.23 -44.01 -2.38
C ILE A 7 -31.75 -43.06 -1.28
N ALA A 8 -31.13 -43.60 -0.23
CA ALA A 8 -30.43 -42.80 0.76
C ALA A 8 -29.12 -42.28 0.14
N ALA A 9 -29.09 -41.00 -0.22
CA ALA A 9 -27.87 -40.32 -0.62
C ALA A 9 -27.03 -40.05 0.64
N ALA A 10 -25.96 -40.82 0.82
CA ALA A 10 -24.98 -40.55 1.86
C ALA A 10 -24.18 -39.29 1.47
N LEU A 11 -24.43 -38.17 2.17
CA LEU A 11 -23.55 -37.00 2.12
C LEU A 11 -22.22 -37.36 2.77
N LEU A 12 -21.21 -37.64 1.93
CA LEU A 12 -19.81 -37.60 2.33
C LEU A 12 -19.42 -36.15 2.62
N LEU A 13 -19.46 -35.76 3.89
CA LEU A 13 -18.75 -34.58 4.39
C LEU A 13 -17.25 -34.87 4.26
N ALA A 14 -16.64 -34.43 3.16
CA ALA A 14 -15.19 -34.36 3.05
C ALA A 14 -14.69 -33.43 4.14
N ALA A 15 -14.02 -33.98 5.16
CA ALA A 15 -13.27 -33.19 6.12
C ALA A 15 -12.13 -32.50 5.36
N LEU A 16 -12.32 -31.23 5.01
CA LEU A 16 -11.25 -30.40 4.48
C LEU A 16 -10.15 -30.33 5.57
N PRO A 17 -8.87 -30.49 5.22
CA PRO A 17 -7.79 -30.35 6.19
C PRO A 17 -7.88 -28.94 6.81
N LEU A 18 -7.81 -28.86 8.15
CA LEU A 18 -7.92 -27.62 8.93
C LEU A 18 -6.97 -26.50 8.46
N GLY A 19 -5.90 -26.83 7.74
CA GLY A 19 -4.99 -25.86 7.11
C GLY A 19 -5.58 -25.08 5.93
N ALA A 20 -6.69 -25.52 5.34
CA ALA A 20 -7.36 -24.84 4.22
C ALA A 20 -8.31 -23.70 4.66
N GLN A 21 -8.56 -23.57 5.98
CA GLN A 21 -9.42 -22.54 6.56
C GLN A 21 -8.67 -21.52 7.43
N ALA A 22 -7.40 -21.79 7.77
CA ALA A 22 -6.60 -20.87 8.56
C ALA A 22 -6.19 -19.65 7.72
N ASN A 23 -6.42 -18.44 8.24
CA ASN A 23 -5.98 -17.23 7.57
C ASN A 23 -4.44 -17.14 7.58
N LEU A 24 -3.88 -16.28 6.72
CA LEU A 24 -2.44 -16.09 6.56
C LEU A 24 -1.71 -15.82 7.89
N ALA A 25 -2.31 -15.01 8.78
CA ALA A 25 -1.69 -14.68 10.06
C ALA A 25 -1.54 -15.91 10.96
N ASP A 26 -2.57 -16.77 11.05
CA ASP A 26 -2.53 -18.00 11.83
C ASP A 26 -1.48 -18.97 11.29
N ARG A 27 -1.35 -19.05 9.96
CA ARG A 27 -0.36 -19.91 9.29
C ARG A 27 1.08 -19.44 9.55
N ILE A 28 1.31 -18.13 9.57
CA ILE A 28 2.61 -17.54 9.92
C ILE A 28 2.90 -17.70 11.42
N ALA A 29 1.89 -17.56 12.27
CA ALA A 29 2.04 -17.74 13.71
C ALA A 29 2.45 -19.18 14.07
N ALA A 30 1.95 -20.18 13.34
CA ALA A 30 2.25 -21.60 13.53
C ALA A 30 3.68 -22.01 13.14
N ILE A 31 4.41 -21.21 12.37
CA ILE A 31 5.82 -21.45 12.06
C ILE A 31 6.66 -21.00 13.25
N GLU A 32 7.51 -21.88 13.80
CA GLU A 32 8.36 -21.54 14.96
C GLU A 32 9.40 -20.48 14.58
N ASP A 33 10.34 -20.83 13.70
CA ASP A 33 11.39 -19.95 13.16
C ASP A 33 11.72 -20.34 11.71
N GLY A 34 12.40 -19.44 10.97
CA GLY A 34 12.89 -19.70 9.61
C GLY A 34 12.45 -18.66 8.58
N GLU A 35 12.65 -18.96 7.30
CA GLU A 35 12.11 -18.17 6.20
C GLU A 35 10.80 -18.74 5.68
N MET A 36 9.86 -17.86 5.37
CA MET A 36 8.57 -18.20 4.77
C MET A 36 8.21 -17.19 3.68
N GLN A 37 7.42 -17.63 2.69
CA GLN A 37 6.86 -16.71 1.71
C GLN A 37 5.40 -16.99 1.41
N PHE A 38 4.68 -15.92 1.08
CA PHE A 38 3.38 -15.98 0.43
C PHE A 38 3.38 -15.04 -0.77
N GLU A 39 2.44 -15.24 -1.67
CA GLU A 39 2.27 -14.40 -2.84
C GLU A 39 0.82 -13.96 -3.02
N PHE A 40 0.62 -12.81 -3.67
CA PHE A 40 -0.70 -12.34 -4.05
C PHE A 40 -0.64 -11.55 -5.36
N ALA A 41 -1.76 -11.52 -6.07
CA ALA A 41 -1.85 -10.81 -7.34
C ALA A 41 -1.52 -9.31 -7.21
N ALA A 42 -0.54 -8.85 -8.00
CA ALA A 42 -0.14 -7.45 -8.05
C ALA A 42 -1.14 -6.58 -8.82
N ARG A 43 -1.26 -5.32 -8.43
CA ARG A 43 -2.02 -4.29 -9.12
C ARG A 43 -1.48 -4.05 -10.53
N GLU A 44 -2.32 -3.48 -11.39
CA GLU A 44 -1.91 -3.07 -12.72
C GLU A 44 -0.76 -2.05 -12.65
N GLY A 45 0.15 -2.10 -13.62
CA GLY A 45 1.32 -1.23 -13.68
C GLY A 45 2.50 -1.63 -12.79
N ALA A 46 2.32 -2.59 -11.87
CA ALA A 46 3.42 -3.12 -11.06
C ALA A 46 4.24 -4.18 -11.82
N CYS A 47 5.55 -4.00 -11.88
CA CYS A 47 6.50 -4.94 -12.47
C CYS A 47 7.84 -4.93 -11.73
N GLY A 48 8.69 -5.92 -11.99
CA GLY A 48 10.04 -5.99 -11.46
C GLY A 48 10.84 -7.12 -12.08
N ASP A 49 12.08 -7.29 -11.64
CA ASP A 49 12.97 -8.38 -12.05
C ASP A 49 12.83 -9.65 -11.18
N GLY A 50 11.97 -9.58 -10.15
CA GLY A 50 11.79 -10.60 -9.15
C GLY A 50 12.96 -10.72 -8.15
N VAL A 51 13.87 -9.74 -8.05
CA VAL A 51 15.08 -9.84 -7.22
C VAL A 51 15.45 -8.55 -6.51
N SER A 52 15.50 -7.42 -7.21
CA SER A 52 16.20 -6.23 -6.72
C SER A 52 15.33 -4.99 -6.68
N TYR A 53 14.37 -4.88 -7.60
CA TYR A 53 13.53 -3.70 -7.68
C TYR A 53 12.08 -4.02 -8.05
N ILE A 54 11.22 -3.07 -7.69
CA ILE A 54 9.82 -3.00 -8.08
C ILE A 54 9.60 -1.62 -8.69
N ARG A 55 8.90 -1.60 -9.81
CA ARG A 55 8.41 -0.39 -10.45
C ARG A 55 6.89 -0.43 -10.51
N VAL A 56 6.25 0.71 -10.29
CA VAL A 56 4.81 0.87 -10.54
C VAL A 56 4.62 2.06 -11.47
N HIS A 57 4.07 1.80 -12.66
CA HIS A 57 4.04 2.75 -13.78
C HIS A 57 5.46 3.28 -14.09
N ASP A 58 5.63 4.56 -14.42
CA ASP A 58 6.94 5.12 -14.76
C ASP A 58 7.60 5.86 -13.57
N ASP A 59 6.84 6.16 -12.52
CA ASP A 59 7.23 7.17 -11.52
C ASP A 59 7.62 6.59 -10.16
N VAL A 60 7.21 5.36 -9.85
CA VAL A 60 7.45 4.76 -8.53
C VAL A 60 8.43 3.62 -8.64
N MET A 61 9.59 3.81 -8.01
CA MET A 61 10.65 2.82 -7.90
C MET A 61 10.87 2.46 -6.43
N ASN A 62 10.99 1.17 -6.13
CA ASN A 62 11.35 0.64 -4.82
C ASN A 62 12.44 -0.44 -4.98
N GLY A 63 13.42 -0.46 -4.06
CA GLY A 63 14.54 -1.43 -4.09
C GLY A 63 15.86 -0.85 -4.58
N ASP A 64 16.81 -1.74 -4.86
CA ASP A 64 18.15 -1.36 -5.33
C ASP A 64 18.21 -1.39 -6.85
N TRP A 65 18.44 -0.21 -7.44
CA TRP A 65 18.72 -0.04 -8.86
C TRP A 65 20.20 0.36 -9.00
N SER A 66 21.10 -0.62 -8.89
CA SER A 66 22.54 -0.41 -9.03
C SER A 66 23.04 -0.95 -10.37
N GLY A 67 23.27 -0.05 -11.33
CA GLY A 67 24.03 -0.33 -12.56
C GLY A 67 23.30 0.04 -13.84
N GLY A 68 24.06 0.58 -14.81
CA GLY A 68 23.58 0.99 -16.14
C GLY A 68 23.17 -0.15 -17.06
N ARG A 69 22.67 -1.27 -16.52
CA ARG A 69 21.99 -2.32 -17.29
C ARG A 69 20.49 -2.14 -17.15
N GLU A 70 19.79 -2.14 -18.27
CA GLU A 70 18.35 -2.17 -18.32
C GLU A 70 17.87 -3.53 -17.78
N LEU A 71 17.42 -3.55 -16.51
CA LEU A 71 16.82 -4.73 -15.92
C LEU A 71 15.38 -4.88 -16.45
N PRO A 72 14.94 -6.11 -16.76
CA PRO A 72 13.62 -6.31 -17.31
C PRO A 72 12.56 -5.98 -16.26
N CYS A 73 11.52 -5.24 -16.66
CA CYS A 73 10.36 -4.98 -15.81
C CYS A 73 9.24 -5.92 -16.23
N ILE A 74 9.12 -7.04 -15.53
CA ILE A 74 8.17 -8.10 -15.88
C ILE A 74 7.05 -8.09 -14.87
N ALA A 75 5.81 -8.10 -15.34
CA ALA A 75 4.65 -8.22 -14.48
C ALA A 75 4.63 -9.61 -13.80
N GLY A 76 4.18 -9.66 -12.56
CA GLY A 76 4.11 -10.91 -11.80
C GLY A 76 3.39 -10.70 -10.46
N PRO A 77 3.24 -11.75 -9.64
CA PRO A 77 2.68 -11.59 -8.31
C PRO A 77 3.60 -10.73 -7.43
N VAL A 78 3.01 -10.11 -6.42
CA VAL A 78 3.79 -9.63 -5.27
C VAL A 78 4.18 -10.86 -4.46
N ARG A 79 5.48 -11.02 -4.20
CA ARG A 79 6.00 -12.05 -3.30
C ARG A 79 6.53 -11.38 -2.06
N VAL A 80 6.09 -11.86 -0.90
CA VAL A 80 6.54 -11.38 0.39
C VAL A 80 7.30 -12.51 1.06
N VAL A 81 8.54 -12.23 1.43
CA VAL A 81 9.41 -13.15 2.17
C VAL A 81 9.60 -12.58 3.56
N LEU A 82 9.26 -13.39 4.57
CA LEU A 82 9.45 -13.07 5.98
C LEU A 82 10.50 -14.00 6.57
N ARG A 83 11.30 -13.46 7.48
CA ARG A 83 12.18 -14.26 8.35
C ARG A 83 11.71 -14.09 9.78
N LYS A 84 11.48 -15.21 10.46
CA LYS A 84 11.07 -15.29 11.86
C LYS A 84 12.21 -15.83 12.70
N GLU A 85 12.51 -15.15 13.80
CA GLU A 85 13.50 -15.56 14.79
C GLU A 85 12.97 -15.35 16.19
N ARG A 86 13.05 -16.40 17.03
CA ARG A 86 12.52 -16.40 18.40
C ARG A 86 11.05 -15.98 18.46
N GLY A 87 10.25 -16.41 17.49
CA GLY A 87 8.83 -16.09 17.47
C GLY A 87 8.47 -14.75 16.81
N GLU A 88 9.44 -13.91 16.47
CA GLU A 88 9.22 -12.53 15.97
C GLU A 88 9.63 -12.38 14.51
N ILE A 89 8.91 -11.56 13.74
CA ILE A 89 9.30 -11.24 12.37
C ILE A 89 10.43 -10.23 12.38
N VAL A 90 11.61 -10.66 11.95
CA VAL A 90 12.86 -9.88 12.02
C VAL A 90 13.34 -9.36 10.67
N ALA A 91 12.79 -9.87 9.57
CA ALA A 91 12.99 -9.29 8.24
C ALA A 91 11.77 -9.49 7.33
N LEU A 92 11.60 -8.53 6.42
CA LEU A 92 10.63 -8.53 5.35
C LEU A 92 11.32 -8.10 4.06
N HIS A 93 11.08 -8.85 2.99
CA HIS A 93 11.47 -8.55 1.63
C HIS A 93 10.29 -8.71 0.69
N ASP A 94 10.13 -7.75 -0.21
CA ASP A 94 9.10 -7.72 -1.23
C ASP A 94 9.69 -7.79 -2.63
N TYR A 95 9.01 -8.50 -3.51
CA TYR A 95 9.40 -8.65 -4.91
C TYR A 95 8.17 -8.59 -5.80
N VAL A 96 8.35 -8.11 -7.03
CA VAL A 96 7.37 -8.25 -8.12
C VAL A 96 8.10 -8.79 -9.34
N GLY A 97 7.41 -9.63 -10.11
CA GLY A 97 7.92 -10.20 -11.35
C GLY A 97 8.06 -11.72 -11.29
N PRO A 98 9.00 -12.31 -12.03
CA PRO A 98 9.10 -13.76 -12.16
C PRO A 98 9.28 -14.46 -10.81
N VAL A 99 8.48 -15.49 -10.57
CA VAL A 99 8.58 -16.31 -9.37
C VAL A 99 9.88 -17.12 -9.42
N ARG A 100 10.61 -17.13 -8.30
CA ARG A 100 11.83 -17.94 -8.13
C ARG A 100 11.64 -18.87 -6.95
N THR A 101 11.79 -20.17 -7.18
CA THR A 101 11.82 -21.16 -6.10
C THR A 101 13.14 -21.05 -5.36
N VAL A 102 13.08 -20.90 -4.04
CA VAL A 102 14.26 -20.89 -3.16
C VAL A 102 14.19 -22.10 -2.25
N VAL A 103 15.22 -22.93 -2.29
CA VAL A 103 15.30 -24.14 -1.44
C VAL A 103 15.43 -23.74 0.02
N GLY A 104 14.72 -24.42 0.92
CA GLY A 104 14.79 -24.19 2.37
C GLY A 104 13.85 -23.09 2.88
N ARG A 105 12.96 -22.57 2.02
CA ARG A 105 11.92 -21.62 2.41
C ARG A 105 10.58 -22.32 2.56
N THR A 106 9.83 -21.96 3.60
CA THR A 106 8.46 -22.46 3.80
C THR A 106 7.50 -21.75 2.84
N GLU A 107 6.83 -22.52 1.99
CA GLU A 107 5.84 -22.00 1.03
C GLU A 107 4.45 -21.92 1.68
N LEU A 108 3.96 -20.70 1.87
CA LEU A 108 2.57 -20.42 2.27
C LEU A 108 1.66 -20.27 1.04
N GLY A 109 2.20 -20.34 -0.17
CA GLY A 109 1.43 -20.29 -1.41
C GLY A 109 0.70 -18.96 -1.65
N GLU A 110 -0.26 -18.99 -2.57
CA GLU A 110 -1.04 -17.82 -2.97
C GLU A 110 -2.13 -17.49 -1.94
N VAL A 111 -2.28 -16.19 -1.65
CA VAL A 111 -3.38 -15.62 -0.86
C VAL A 111 -4.11 -14.56 -1.67
N SER A 112 -5.30 -14.17 -1.22
CA SER A 112 -5.99 -13.04 -1.85
C SER A 112 -5.20 -11.73 -1.64
N PRO A 113 -5.23 -10.79 -2.59
CA PRO A 113 -4.61 -9.47 -2.39
C PRO A 113 -5.09 -8.76 -1.14
N ALA A 114 -6.39 -8.88 -0.82
CA ALA A 114 -6.97 -8.29 0.38
C ALA A 114 -6.37 -8.87 1.66
N GLU A 115 -6.20 -10.19 1.73
CA GLU A 115 -5.61 -10.88 2.89
C GLU A 115 -4.13 -10.53 3.06
N GLY A 116 -3.34 -10.59 1.97
CA GLY A 116 -1.92 -10.25 1.97
C GLY A 116 -1.68 -8.78 2.39
N SER A 117 -2.40 -7.84 1.79
CA SER A 117 -2.32 -6.42 2.16
C SER A 117 -2.77 -6.16 3.59
N ALA A 118 -3.83 -6.81 4.06
CA ALA A 118 -4.31 -6.67 5.44
C ALA A 118 -3.28 -7.19 6.46
N PHE A 119 -2.66 -8.34 6.19
CA PHE A 119 -1.58 -8.87 7.02
C PHE A 119 -0.40 -7.89 7.12
N LEU A 120 0.06 -7.37 5.98
CA LEU A 120 1.18 -6.43 5.93
C LEU A 120 0.89 -5.11 6.66
N LEU A 121 -0.32 -4.57 6.54
CA LEU A 121 -0.72 -3.37 7.28
C LEU A 121 -0.83 -3.64 8.78
N ALA A 122 -1.36 -4.80 9.18
CA ALA A 122 -1.39 -5.19 10.58
C ALA A 122 0.04 -5.39 11.15
N LEU A 123 0.96 -5.93 10.35
CA LEU A 123 2.37 -6.06 10.71
C LEU A 123 3.01 -4.67 10.92
N ALA A 124 2.74 -3.71 10.02
CA ALA A 124 3.20 -2.33 10.16
C ALA A 124 2.65 -1.62 11.42
N GLU A 125 1.45 -1.97 11.87
CA GLU A 125 0.83 -1.40 13.08
C GLU A 125 1.39 -2.01 14.38
N ARG A 126 1.75 -3.30 14.38
CA ARG A 126 2.07 -4.08 15.59
C ARG A 126 3.56 -4.14 15.91
N GLU A 127 4.41 -4.23 14.88
CA GLU A 127 5.83 -4.48 15.06
C GLU A 127 6.55 -3.25 15.65
N SER A 128 7.24 -3.45 16.78
CA SER A 128 8.07 -2.42 17.41
C SER A 128 9.36 -2.15 16.63
N GLY A 129 9.78 -3.09 15.77
CA GLY A 129 10.99 -2.96 14.97
C GLY A 129 10.80 -2.04 13.76
N ASP A 130 11.47 -0.89 13.77
CA ASP A 130 11.33 0.13 12.71
C ASP A 130 11.58 -0.37 11.29
N ARG A 131 12.46 -1.37 11.13
CA ARG A 131 12.85 -1.93 9.83
C ARG A 131 11.75 -2.76 9.17
N VAL A 132 11.08 -3.64 9.92
CA VAL A 132 10.02 -4.51 9.38
C VAL A 132 8.77 -3.69 9.14
N ALA A 133 8.35 -2.91 10.15
CA ALA A 133 7.14 -2.10 10.05
C ALA A 133 7.20 -1.09 8.89
N GLY A 134 8.35 -0.46 8.65
CA GLY A 134 8.52 0.49 7.54
C GLY A 134 8.45 -0.17 6.17
N ARG A 135 8.95 -1.41 6.05
CA ARG A 135 8.95 -2.15 4.78
C ARG A 135 7.60 -2.79 4.45
N ALA A 136 6.73 -3.00 5.43
CA ALA A 136 5.47 -3.70 5.21
C ALA A 136 4.42 -2.86 4.46
N ILE A 137 4.46 -1.53 4.56
CA ILE A 137 3.41 -0.65 4.01
C ILE A 137 3.43 -0.62 2.47
N PHE A 138 4.60 -0.47 1.85
CA PHE A 138 4.72 -0.42 0.38
C PHE A 138 4.12 -1.66 -0.32
N PRO A 139 4.54 -2.92 -0.01
CA PRO A 139 3.97 -4.10 -0.65
C PRO A 139 2.48 -4.26 -0.35
N ALA A 140 1.98 -3.75 0.79
CA ALA A 140 0.54 -3.75 1.05
C ALA A 140 -0.26 -2.90 0.06
N MET A 141 0.35 -1.86 -0.53
CA MET A 141 -0.29 -1.03 -1.54
C MET A 141 -0.32 -1.67 -2.93
N LEU A 142 0.46 -2.73 -3.14
CA LEU A 142 0.60 -3.40 -4.45
C LEU A 142 -0.51 -4.42 -4.72
N GLY A 143 -1.40 -4.72 -3.77
CA GLY A 143 -2.47 -5.69 -3.97
C GLY A 143 -3.48 -5.25 -5.03
N ARG A 144 -3.79 -6.14 -5.99
CA ARG A 144 -4.78 -5.87 -7.04
C ARG A 144 -6.15 -5.56 -6.43
N GLY A 145 -6.72 -4.41 -6.81
CA GLY A 145 -8.05 -3.97 -6.36
C GLY A 145 -8.12 -3.59 -4.87
N VAL A 146 -6.98 -3.54 -4.17
CA VAL A 146 -6.95 -3.18 -2.74
C VAL A 146 -7.00 -1.67 -2.58
N VAL A 147 -7.94 -1.21 -1.76
CA VAL A 147 -8.04 0.19 -1.31
C VAL A 147 -7.66 0.25 0.15
N ALA A 148 -6.42 0.65 0.44
CA ALA A 148 -5.83 0.52 1.78
C ALA A 148 -5.99 1.76 2.67
N TRP A 149 -6.45 2.89 2.14
CA TRP A 149 -6.54 4.13 2.91
C TRP A 149 -7.36 4.04 4.22
N PRO A 150 -8.41 3.19 4.37
CA PRO A 150 -9.10 3.07 5.66
C PRO A 150 -8.21 2.53 6.78
N ALA A 151 -7.29 1.62 6.47
CA ALA A 151 -6.32 1.12 7.44
C ALA A 151 -5.26 2.17 7.76
N LEU A 152 -4.74 2.86 6.73
CA LEU A 152 -3.79 3.95 6.91
C LEU A 152 -4.37 5.10 7.76
N MET A 153 -5.68 5.40 7.61
CA MET A 153 -6.38 6.36 8.47
C MET A 153 -6.37 5.95 9.95
N ARG A 154 -6.56 4.66 10.25
CA ARG A 154 -6.47 4.18 11.65
C ARG A 154 -5.06 4.32 12.18
N MET A 155 -4.06 3.90 11.39
CA MET A 155 -2.64 4.03 11.73
C MET A 155 -2.25 5.50 11.99
N ALA A 156 -2.67 6.43 11.13
CA ALA A 156 -2.35 7.85 11.27
C ALA A 156 -3.06 8.54 12.46
N ARG A 157 -4.25 8.07 12.83
CA ARG A 157 -5.00 8.56 14.01
C ARG A 157 -4.40 8.06 15.33
N ASN A 158 -3.73 6.92 15.32
CA ASN A 158 -3.06 6.40 16.50
C ASN A 158 -1.81 7.23 16.83
N ARG A 159 -1.88 8.04 17.90
CA ARG A 159 -0.78 8.93 18.31
C ARG A 159 0.52 8.18 18.67
N GLY A 160 0.44 6.91 19.03
CA GLY A 160 1.60 6.07 19.36
C GLY A 160 2.13 5.24 18.20
N ALA A 161 1.54 5.32 17.00
CA ALA A 161 1.99 4.52 15.86
C ALA A 161 3.34 5.01 15.34
N SER A 162 4.34 4.12 15.34
CA SER A 162 5.68 4.39 14.80
C SER A 162 5.63 4.78 13.31
N LYS A 163 4.67 4.23 12.55
CA LYS A 163 4.51 4.45 11.11
C LYS A 163 3.43 5.46 10.73
N LYS A 164 3.09 6.36 11.65
CA LYS A 164 2.15 7.46 11.37
C LYS A 164 2.56 8.29 10.15
N ASN A 165 3.85 8.63 10.01
CA ASN A 165 4.31 9.45 8.89
C ASN A 165 4.24 8.73 7.55
N ASP A 166 4.57 7.43 7.52
CA ASP A 166 4.40 6.60 6.32
C ASP A 166 2.92 6.51 5.93
N ALA A 167 2.02 6.32 6.91
CA ALA A 167 0.58 6.36 6.66
C ALA A 167 0.12 7.71 6.11
N MET A 168 0.59 8.83 6.68
CA MET A 168 0.29 10.19 6.20
C MET A 168 0.75 10.40 4.75
N PHE A 169 1.94 9.91 4.39
CA PHE A 169 2.44 9.95 3.02
C PHE A 169 1.54 9.16 2.05
N TRP A 170 1.15 7.94 2.39
CA TRP A 170 0.27 7.17 1.51
C TRP A 170 -1.13 7.78 1.42
N LEU A 171 -1.66 8.31 2.53
CA LEU A 171 -2.94 9.03 2.53
C LEU A 171 -2.92 10.27 1.64
N SER A 172 -1.81 11.02 1.61
CA SER A 172 -1.71 12.17 0.69
C SER A 172 -1.76 11.74 -0.77
N ARG A 173 -1.13 10.60 -1.12
CA ARG A 173 -1.18 10.03 -2.47
C ARG A 173 -2.58 9.56 -2.85
N TYR A 174 -3.28 8.86 -1.95
CA TYR A 174 -4.68 8.48 -2.17
C TYR A 174 -5.57 9.71 -2.34
N ALA A 175 -5.39 10.74 -1.51
CA ALA A 175 -6.16 11.98 -1.61
C ALA A 175 -5.91 12.67 -2.96
N ALA A 176 -4.64 12.76 -3.39
CA ALA A 176 -4.29 13.35 -4.69
C ALA A 176 -4.90 12.57 -5.86
N ALA A 177 -4.84 11.24 -5.83
CA ALA A 177 -5.49 10.38 -6.82
C ALA A 177 -7.00 10.60 -6.85
N LYS A 178 -7.65 10.69 -5.68
CA LYS A 178 -9.10 10.88 -5.56
C LYS A 178 -9.56 12.18 -6.20
N LEU A 179 -8.78 13.25 -6.04
CA LEU A 179 -9.04 14.55 -6.68
C LEU A 179 -8.93 14.50 -8.22
N ARG A 180 -8.23 13.50 -8.75
CA ARG A 180 -8.13 13.20 -10.19
C ARG A 180 -9.14 12.13 -10.64
N GLY A 181 -10.05 11.70 -9.77
CA GLY A 181 -11.05 10.67 -10.09
C GLY A 181 -10.53 9.24 -10.05
N SER A 182 -9.39 8.98 -9.40
CA SER A 182 -8.78 7.65 -9.27
C SER A 182 -8.71 7.22 -7.80
N ASP A 183 -8.86 5.91 -7.54
CA ASP A 183 -8.58 5.30 -6.23
C ASP A 183 -7.17 4.70 -6.15
N ASP A 184 -6.36 4.86 -7.20
CA ASP A 184 -5.00 4.34 -7.28
C ASP A 184 -3.96 5.34 -6.73
N PRO A 185 -3.28 5.06 -5.60
CA PRO A 185 -2.27 5.96 -5.02
C PRO A 185 -0.98 6.04 -5.88
N PHE A 186 -0.81 5.17 -6.87
CA PHE A 186 0.25 5.20 -7.87
C PHE A 186 -0.12 5.98 -9.13
N THR A 187 -1.34 6.53 -9.20
CA THR A 187 -1.72 7.45 -10.28
C THR A 187 -0.70 8.57 -10.36
N ALA A 188 0.03 8.61 -11.48
CA ALA A 188 1.03 9.63 -11.78
C ALA A 188 0.47 11.05 -11.49
N GLU A 189 1.34 11.95 -11.04
CA GLU A 189 0.99 13.37 -10.87
C GLU A 189 0.82 14.09 -12.23
N ARG A 190 1.21 13.41 -13.34
CA ARG A 190 0.96 13.70 -14.76
C ARG A 190 1.86 14.76 -15.40
N GLY A 191 2.55 14.35 -16.49
CA GLY A 191 2.77 15.09 -17.75
C GLY A 191 3.74 16.28 -17.78
N ASP A 192 4.19 16.65 -18.99
CA ASP A 192 4.96 17.87 -19.25
C ASP A 192 4.27 19.08 -18.61
N ARG A 193 4.96 19.74 -17.68
CA ARG A 193 4.44 20.88 -16.93
C ARG A 193 4.61 22.15 -17.73
N SER A 194 3.60 23.02 -17.70
CA SER A 194 3.76 24.38 -18.21
C SER A 194 4.65 25.23 -17.29
N ASP A 195 5.30 26.27 -17.83
CA ASP A 195 6.07 27.23 -17.00
C ASP A 195 5.22 27.82 -15.86
N GLU A 196 3.91 28.01 -16.11
CA GLU A 196 2.97 28.51 -15.12
C GLU A 196 2.73 27.49 -13.98
N GLU A 197 2.60 26.21 -14.32
CA GLU A 197 2.51 25.12 -13.33
C GLU A 197 3.77 25.04 -12.48
N GLU A 198 4.95 25.14 -13.10
CA GLU A 198 6.21 25.13 -12.37
C GLU A 198 6.29 26.29 -11.37
N VAL A 199 5.93 27.51 -11.77
CA VAL A 199 5.89 28.67 -10.86
C VAL A 199 4.94 28.42 -9.68
N LYS A 200 3.75 27.85 -9.93
CA LYS A 200 2.79 27.53 -8.85
C LYS A 200 3.32 26.45 -7.92
N GLU A 201 4.00 25.44 -8.43
CA GLU A 201 4.63 24.41 -7.59
C GLU A 201 5.73 24.98 -6.70
N HIS A 202 6.54 25.92 -7.20
CA HIS A 202 7.54 26.63 -6.39
C HIS A 202 6.88 27.45 -5.27
N ALA A 203 5.75 28.10 -5.55
CA ALA A 203 4.99 28.81 -4.53
C ALA A 203 4.45 27.85 -3.45
N VAL A 204 3.91 26.69 -3.85
CA VAL A 204 3.45 25.65 -2.92
C VAL A 204 4.61 25.09 -2.09
N PHE A 205 5.78 24.91 -2.69
CA PHE A 205 6.98 24.54 -1.95
C PHE A 205 7.38 25.63 -0.93
N ALA A 206 7.37 26.91 -1.31
CA ALA A 206 7.68 27.99 -0.38
C ALA A 206 6.72 28.00 0.83
N LEU A 207 5.43 27.74 0.62
CA LEU A 207 4.45 27.58 1.71
C LEU A 207 4.80 26.41 2.65
N SER A 208 5.34 25.31 2.12
CA SER A 208 5.74 24.16 2.96
C SER A 208 6.95 24.44 3.85
N GLN A 209 7.75 25.46 3.51
CA GLN A 209 8.88 25.89 4.33
C GLN A 209 8.46 26.76 5.52
N LEU A 210 7.23 27.28 5.52
CA LEU A 210 6.69 28.07 6.62
C LEU A 210 6.28 27.18 7.80
N ARG A 211 6.43 27.68 9.03
CA ARG A 211 6.18 26.89 10.25
C ARG A 211 4.73 26.97 10.69
N GLY A 212 4.21 25.83 11.15
CA GLY A 212 2.92 25.76 11.82
C GLY A 212 1.77 26.31 10.96
N ARG A 213 0.97 27.22 11.51
CA ARG A 213 -0.24 27.70 10.83
C ARG A 213 0.03 28.45 9.54
N GLU A 214 1.13 29.19 9.46
CA GLU A 214 1.48 30.02 8.30
C GLU A 214 1.77 29.19 7.05
N GLY A 215 2.25 27.95 7.20
CA GLY A 215 2.40 27.01 6.08
C GLY A 215 1.17 26.13 5.88
N ILE A 216 0.62 25.58 6.97
CA ILE A 216 -0.44 24.57 6.89
C ILE A 216 -1.77 25.15 6.42
N ASP A 217 -2.20 26.32 6.92
CA ASP A 217 -3.51 26.88 6.53
C ASP A 217 -3.53 27.21 5.02
N PRO A 218 -2.50 27.87 4.44
CA PRO A 218 -2.43 28.06 2.98
C PRO A 218 -2.33 26.76 2.17
N LEU A 219 -1.57 25.77 2.61
CA LEU A 219 -1.49 24.48 1.92
C LEU A 219 -2.85 23.77 1.89
N VAL A 220 -3.60 23.82 3.00
CA VAL A 220 -4.97 23.27 3.06
C VAL A 220 -5.88 24.01 2.09
N ASP A 221 -5.78 25.34 2.00
CA ASP A 221 -6.56 26.12 1.05
C ASP A 221 -6.24 25.75 -0.40
N VAL A 222 -4.96 25.73 -0.77
CA VAL A 222 -4.51 25.35 -2.12
C VAL A 222 -5.02 23.95 -2.49
N ALA A 223 -4.89 22.96 -1.61
CA ALA A 223 -5.36 21.60 -1.87
C ALA A 223 -6.89 21.53 -2.08
N ARG A 224 -7.66 22.42 -1.45
CA ARG A 224 -9.13 22.48 -1.59
C ARG A 224 -9.57 23.22 -2.84
N THR A 225 -8.96 24.37 -3.14
CA THR A 225 -9.57 25.39 -4.00
C THR A 225 -8.85 25.61 -5.32
N ASN A 226 -7.57 25.22 -5.43
CA ASN A 226 -6.82 25.44 -6.66
C ASN A 226 -7.47 24.66 -7.82
N ARG A 227 -7.48 25.23 -9.03
CA ARG A 227 -8.07 24.60 -10.21
C ARG A 227 -7.15 23.54 -10.80
N ASP A 228 -5.85 23.69 -10.59
CA ASP A 228 -4.84 22.82 -11.15
C ASP A 228 -4.68 21.55 -10.29
N PRO A 229 -4.96 20.35 -10.84
CA PRO A 229 -4.84 19.10 -10.08
C PRO A 229 -3.41 18.77 -9.63
N GLY A 230 -2.39 19.20 -10.38
CA GLY A 230 -0.98 19.03 -10.05
C GLY A 230 -0.59 19.90 -8.86
N VAL A 231 -0.97 21.18 -8.86
CA VAL A 231 -0.75 22.09 -7.74
C VAL A 231 -1.46 21.61 -6.46
N ARG A 232 -2.67 21.07 -6.59
CA ARG A 232 -3.39 20.44 -5.46
C ARG A 232 -2.65 19.22 -4.94
N ALA A 233 -2.19 18.34 -5.84
CA ALA A 233 -1.43 17.15 -5.47
C ALA A 233 -0.14 17.52 -4.72
N LYS A 234 0.57 18.55 -5.20
CA LYS A 234 1.77 19.06 -4.54
C LYS A 234 1.49 19.60 -3.14
N ALA A 235 0.39 20.32 -2.96
CA ALA A 235 -0.02 20.79 -1.63
C ALA A 235 -0.35 19.62 -0.69
N LEU A 236 -1.06 18.59 -1.18
CA LEU A 236 -1.34 17.37 -0.42
C LEU A 236 -0.06 16.63 -0.04
N PHE A 237 0.91 16.53 -0.95
CA PHE A 237 2.21 15.93 -0.69
C PHE A 237 2.91 16.60 0.51
N TRP A 238 3.02 17.93 0.50
CA TRP A 238 3.65 18.66 1.62
C TRP A 238 2.85 18.55 2.92
N LEU A 239 1.51 18.54 2.83
CA LEU A 239 0.66 18.25 3.99
C LEU A 239 0.91 16.84 4.55
N GLY A 240 1.17 15.84 3.71
CA GLY A 240 1.52 14.48 4.12
C GLY A 240 2.84 14.41 4.89
N GLN A 241 3.80 15.28 4.54
CA GLN A 241 5.09 15.37 5.24
C GLN A 241 5.03 16.18 6.55
N SER A 242 4.01 17.02 6.73
CA SER A 242 3.94 17.94 7.87
C SER A 242 3.68 17.26 9.22
N GLY A 243 3.02 16.09 9.22
CA GLY A 243 2.51 15.43 10.43
C GLY A 243 1.37 16.19 11.14
N ASP A 244 0.89 17.30 10.57
CA ASP A 244 -0.14 18.15 11.17
C ASP A 244 -1.51 17.45 11.11
N PRO A 245 -2.29 17.43 12.21
CA PRO A 245 -3.60 16.78 12.23
C PRO A 245 -4.60 17.39 11.23
N ARG A 246 -4.47 18.68 10.85
CA ARG A 246 -5.33 19.30 9.83
C ARG A 246 -5.16 18.66 8.46
N ALA A 247 -3.97 18.16 8.15
CA ALA A 247 -3.72 17.39 6.93
C ALA A 247 -4.53 16.09 6.92
N LEU A 248 -4.53 15.37 8.05
CA LEU A 248 -5.27 14.13 8.21
C LEU A 248 -6.79 14.34 8.06
N ASP A 249 -7.31 15.42 8.64
CA ASP A 249 -8.72 15.80 8.51
C ASP A 249 -9.08 16.15 7.06
N LEU A 250 -8.19 16.85 6.34
CA LEU A 250 -8.37 17.13 4.92
C LEU A 250 -8.38 15.84 4.09
N PHE A 251 -7.45 14.91 4.33
CA PHE A 251 -7.41 13.63 3.63
C PHE A 251 -8.69 12.81 3.86
N ASP A 252 -9.18 12.73 5.11
CA ASP A 252 -10.46 12.08 5.43
C ASP A 252 -11.62 12.70 4.63
N GLN A 253 -11.67 14.03 4.53
CA GLN A 253 -12.71 14.70 3.75
C GLN A 253 -12.60 14.39 2.26
N ILE A 254 -11.40 14.42 1.67
CA ILE A 254 -11.20 14.14 0.24
C ILE A 254 -11.58 12.70 -0.08
N LEU A 255 -11.08 11.74 0.70
CA LEU A 255 -11.28 10.31 0.46
C LEU A 255 -12.74 9.89 0.60
N ASN A 256 -13.50 10.58 1.46
CA ASN A 256 -14.94 10.40 1.62
C ASN A 256 -15.78 11.33 0.72
N GLY A 257 -15.18 12.03 -0.25
CA GLY A 257 -15.90 12.88 -1.21
C GLY A 257 -16.60 14.11 -0.59
N ARG A 258 -16.14 14.57 0.58
CA ARG A 258 -16.71 15.71 1.32
C ARG A 258 -16.07 17.05 0.96
N VAL A 259 -15.06 17.07 0.09
CA VAL A 259 -14.46 18.32 -0.41
C VAL A 259 -15.21 18.77 -1.67
N PRO A 260 -15.83 19.97 -1.65
CA PRO A 260 -16.52 20.49 -2.82
C PRO A 260 -15.56 20.76 -3.99
N PRO A 261 -16.07 20.85 -5.24
CA PRO A 261 -15.25 21.18 -6.39
C PRO A 261 -14.56 22.56 -6.23
N PRO A 262 -13.43 22.79 -6.92
CA PRO A 262 -12.74 24.08 -6.91
C PRO A 262 -13.70 25.24 -7.26
N ARG A 263 -13.54 26.39 -6.59
CA ARG A 263 -14.38 27.56 -6.89
C ARG A 263 -13.92 28.23 -8.20
N GLY A 264 -14.90 28.58 -9.04
CA GLY A 264 -14.75 29.29 -10.31
C GLY A 264 -14.48 30.77 -10.16
#